data_AF-A0AB38UCY7-F1
#
_entry.id   AF-A0AB38UCY7-F1
#
_cell.length_a   1.000
_cell.length_b   1.000
_cell.length_c   1.000
_cell.angle_alpha   90.00
_cell.angle_beta   90.00
_cell.angle_gamma   90.00
#
_symmetry.space_group_name_H-M   'P 1'
#
loop_
_entity.id
_entity.type
_entity.pdbx_description
1 polymer ?
#
loop_
_entity_poly.entity_id
_entity_poly.type
_entity_poly.pdbx_seq_one_letter_code
_entity_poly.pdbx_strand_id
1 'polypeptide(L)'
;MKLFTFIADYKGGTYISQYVAKTLEEALNLWINNVDFFTDKQLKSFKKNIKYGDIDPPTKLNGLSNVWCTCFIVFSTLLLLNIVETVKKTTNKTS
;
A
#
# COMPACT_ATOMS: atom_id res chain seq x y z
N MET A 1 11.46 2.12 -12.88
CA MET A 1 10.47 2.79 -12.02
C MET A 1 9.09 2.31 -12.43
N LYS A 2 8.29 1.86 -11.48
CA LYS A 2 6.95 1.28 -11.67
C LYS A 2 5.95 2.14 -10.90
N LEU A 3 4.69 2.20 -11.34
CA LEU A 3 3.62 2.87 -10.61
C LEU A 3 2.87 1.83 -9.80
N PHE A 4 2.74 2.04 -8.49
CA PHE A 4 1.95 1.16 -7.62
C PHE A 4 0.71 1.92 -7.17
N THR A 5 -0.45 1.29 -7.31
CA THR A 5 -1.73 1.78 -6.80
C THR A 5 -2.11 0.97 -5.58
N PHE A 6 -2.38 1.67 -4.49
CA PHE A 6 -2.79 1.08 -3.22
C PHE A 6 -4.27 1.38 -3.02
N ILE A 7 -5.06 0.35 -2.78
CA ILE A 7 -6.50 0.43 -2.52
C ILE A 7 -6.73 -0.17 -1.14
N ALA A 8 -7.00 0.71 -0.18
CA ALA A 8 -7.18 0.34 1.21
C ALA A 8 -8.65 0.42 1.60
N ASP A 9 -9.21 -0.70 2.06
CA ASP A 9 -10.54 -0.74 2.66
C ASP A 9 -10.41 -0.76 4.17
N TYR A 10 -10.96 0.26 4.83
CA TYR A 10 -10.83 0.45 6.27
C TYR A 10 -12.02 1.24 6.82
N LYS A 11 -12.68 0.70 7.86
CA LYS A 11 -13.82 1.35 8.55
C LYS A 11 -14.94 1.84 7.62
N GLY A 12 -15.23 1.09 6.57
CA GLY A 12 -16.29 1.42 5.59
C GLY A 12 -15.90 2.47 4.56
N GLY A 13 -14.67 3.00 4.61
CA GLY A 13 -14.09 3.84 3.57
C GLY A 13 -13.15 3.05 2.65
N THR A 14 -13.04 3.51 1.41
CA THR A 14 -12.04 3.06 0.44
C THR A 14 -11.09 4.22 0.15
N TYR A 15 -9.80 4.01 0.39
CA TYR A 15 -8.76 5.02 0.25
C TYR A 15 -7.77 4.59 -0.82
N ILE A 16 -7.49 5.47 -1.77
CA ILE A 16 -6.66 5.16 -2.93
C ILE A 16 -5.54 6.16 -3.04
N SER A 17 -4.31 5.66 -3.17
CA SER A 17 -3.12 6.48 -3.40
C SER A 17 -2.13 5.76 -4.31
N GLN A 18 -1.24 6.52 -4.93
CA GLN A 18 -0.28 5.99 -5.90
C GLN A 18 1.14 6.45 -5.59
N TYR A 19 2.11 5.53 -5.76
CA TYR A 19 3.53 5.80 -5.53
C TYR A 19 4.37 5.22 -6.65
N VAL A 20 5.41 5.95 -7.04
CA VAL A 20 6.40 5.46 -8.01
C VAL A 20 7.59 4.90 -7.23
N ALA A 21 7.93 3.65 -7.48
CA ALA A 21 9.03 2.94 -6.80
C ALA A 21 9.72 1.95 -7.74
N LYS A 22 10.85 1.39 -7.34
CA LYS A 22 11.54 0.31 -8.07
C LYS A 22 10.98 -1.07 -7.69
N THR A 23 10.60 -1.26 -6.43
CA THR A 23 10.14 -2.54 -5.89
C THR A 23 8.81 -2.38 -5.15
N LEU A 24 8.11 -3.50 -4.94
CA LEU A 24 6.89 -3.56 -4.13
C LEU A 24 7.15 -3.12 -2.68
N GLU A 25 8.28 -3.54 -2.11
CA GLU A 25 8.68 -3.18 -0.75
C GLU A 25 8.90 -1.67 -0.60
N GLU A 26 9.63 -1.05 -1.55
CA GLU A 26 9.84 0.39 -1.56
C GLU A 26 8.50 1.13 -1.71
N ALA A 27 7.61 0.67 -2.59
CA ALA A 27 6.29 1.24 -2.76
C ALA A 27 5.45 1.14 -1.47
N LEU A 28 5.47 -0.01 -0.81
CA LEU A 28 4.74 -0.25 0.43
C LEU A 28 5.26 0.65 1.56
N ASN A 29 6.58 0.82 1.67
CA ASN A 29 7.20 1.75 2.61
C ASN A 29 6.80 3.21 2.34
N LEU A 30 6.71 3.61 1.06
CA LEU A 30 6.19 4.94 0.70
C LEU A 30 4.73 5.09 1.12
N TRP A 31 3.88 4.10 0.84
CA TRP A 31 2.47 4.12 1.23
C TRP A 31 2.31 4.23 2.75
N ILE A 32 2.97 3.36 3.54
CA ILE A 32 2.93 3.36 5.02
C ILE A 32 3.31 4.72 5.60
N ASN A 33 4.27 5.40 4.99
CA ASN A 33 4.73 6.70 5.48
C ASN A 33 3.80 7.87 5.15
N ASN A 34 2.87 7.69 4.20
CA ASN A 34 1.99 8.72 3.69
C ASN A 34 0.49 8.38 3.86
N VAL A 35 0.14 7.37 4.68
CA VAL A 35 -1.25 7.08 5.04
C VAL A 35 -1.84 8.29 5.78
N ASP A 36 -2.88 8.90 5.22
CA ASP A 36 -3.49 10.15 5.67
C ASP A 36 -4.87 9.97 6.32
N PHE A 37 -5.50 8.81 6.16
CA PHE A 37 -6.79 8.48 6.76
C PHE A 37 -6.69 7.92 8.19
N PHE A 38 -5.49 7.85 8.75
CA PHE A 38 -5.26 7.52 10.16
C PHE A 38 -5.15 8.79 11.02
N THR A 39 -5.65 8.70 12.25
CA THR A 39 -5.24 9.65 13.31
C THR A 39 -3.76 9.44 13.66
N ASP A 40 -3.09 10.45 14.21
CA ASP A 40 -1.69 10.34 14.67
C ASP A 40 -1.44 9.13 15.58
N LYS A 41 -2.41 8.85 16.47
CA LYS A 41 -2.35 7.72 17.39
C LYS A 41 -2.39 6.38 16.63
N GLN A 42 -3.28 6.26 15.64
CA GLN A 42 -3.37 5.07 14.79
C GLN A 42 -2.10 4.90 13.95
N LEU A 43 -1.62 5.97 13.31
CA LEU A 43 -0.42 5.94 12.48
C LEU A 43 0.82 5.51 13.28
N LYS A 44 1.00 6.05 14.49
CA LYS A 44 2.09 5.67 15.39
C LYS A 44 2.01 4.20 15.80
N SER A 45 0.81 3.72 16.14
CA SER A 45 0.60 2.30 16.47
C SER A 45 0.85 1.39 15.27
N PHE A 46 0.36 1.79 14.09
CA PHE A 46 0.51 1.06 12.84
C PHE A 46 1.98 0.89 12.46
N LYS A 47 2.74 1.98 12.44
CA LYS A 47 4.19 1.94 12.15
C LYS A 47 4.96 1.10 13.16
N LYS A 48 4.57 1.12 14.45
CA LYS A 48 5.17 0.26 15.47
C LYS A 48 4.89 -1.22 15.19
N ASN A 49 3.64 -1.57 14.85
CA ASN A 49 3.26 -2.94 14.54
C ASN A 49 3.97 -3.45 13.27
N ILE A 50 4.19 -2.60 12.27
CA ILE A 50 4.98 -2.97 11.09
C ILE A 50 6.44 -3.23 11.41
N LYS A 51 7.05 -2.38 12.24
CA LYS A 51 8.48 -2.48 12.54
C LYS A 51 8.82 -3.68 13.44
N TYR A 52 7.93 -4.02 14.36
CA TYR A 52 8.21 -4.99 15.43
C TYR A 52 7.30 -6.23 15.39
N GLY A 53 6.23 -6.19 14.59
CA GLY A 53 5.34 -7.33 14.40
C GLY A 53 5.84 -8.24 13.30
N ASP A 54 5.44 -9.49 13.38
CA ASP A 54 5.60 -10.45 12.30
C ASP A 54 4.51 -10.15 11.26
N ILE A 55 4.86 -9.35 10.26
CA ILE A 55 3.93 -8.99 9.19
C ILE A 55 4.26 -9.83 7.98
N ASP A 56 3.29 -10.62 7.54
CA ASP A 56 3.40 -11.37 6.32
C ASP A 56 3.60 -10.43 5.12
N PRO A 57 4.55 -10.75 4.22
CA PRO A 57 4.72 -10.00 2.99
C PRO A 57 3.41 -10.05 2.17
N PRO A 58 3.15 -9.05 1.31
CA PRO A 58 1.97 -9.09 0.45
C PRO A 58 1.91 -10.37 -0.41
N THR A 59 0.79 -11.08 -0.30
CA THR A 59 0.53 -12.31 -1.05
C THR A 59 0.18 -11.96 -2.48
N LYS A 60 0.90 -12.54 -3.43
CA LYS A 60 0.62 -12.37 -4.87
C LYS A 60 -0.65 -13.11 -5.26
N LEU A 61 -1.52 -12.48 -6.03
CA LEU A 61 -2.75 -13.13 -6.51
C LEU A 61 -2.46 -14.15 -7.63
N ASN A 62 -3.15 -15.28 -7.59
CA ASN A 62 -3.01 -16.33 -8.60
C ASN A 62 -3.41 -15.83 -9.99
N GLY A 63 -2.62 -16.16 -11.00
CA GLY A 63 -2.86 -15.77 -12.39
C GLY A 63 -2.45 -14.33 -12.75
N LEU A 64 -2.00 -13.51 -11.78
CA LEU A 64 -1.58 -12.13 -12.01
C LEU A 64 -0.10 -11.94 -11.66
N SER A 65 0.63 -11.20 -12.49
CA SER A 65 2.04 -10.91 -12.27
C SER A 65 2.29 -9.67 -11.41
N ASN A 66 1.28 -8.81 -11.32
CA ASN A 66 1.38 -7.42 -10.91
C ASN A 66 0.34 -7.01 -9.84
N VAL A 67 -0.28 -7.99 -9.17
CA VAL A 67 -1.29 -7.73 -8.12
C VAL A 67 -0.99 -8.53 -6.87
N TRP A 68 -1.07 -7.86 -5.73
CA TRP A 68 -0.86 -8.42 -4.40
C TRP A 68 -1.95 -7.97 -3.43
N CYS A 69 -2.14 -8.75 -2.37
CA CYS A 69 -3.02 -8.45 -1.27
C CYS A 69 -2.28 -8.64 0.06
N THR A 70 -2.50 -7.74 1.01
CA THR A 70 -2.09 -7.91 2.40
C THR A 70 -3.17 -7.33 3.30
N CYS A 71 -3.08 -7.62 4.59
CA CYS A 71 -4.00 -7.04 5.56
C CYS A 71 -3.28 -6.69 6.86
N PHE A 72 -3.84 -5.74 7.59
CA PHE A 72 -3.31 -5.28 8.85
C PHE A 72 -4.43 -5.16 9.87
N ILE A 73 -4.10 -5.38 11.15
CA ILE A 73 -5.00 -5.04 12.25
C ILE A 73 -4.57 -3.71 12.86
N VAL A 74 -5.44 -2.71 12.76
CA VAL A 74 -5.25 -1.38 13.35
C VAL A 74 -6.37 -1.13 14.36
N PHE A 75 -6.02 -1.11 15.65
CA PHE A 75 -6.98 -0.97 16.76
C PHE A 75 -8.18 -1.93 16.63
N SER A 76 -7.87 -3.22 16.50
CA SER A 76 -8.86 -4.30 16.38
C SER A 76 -9.76 -4.21 15.13
N THR A 77 -9.43 -3.36 14.17
CA THR A 77 -10.14 -3.24 12.90
C THR A 77 -9.24 -3.73 11.77
N LEU A 78 -9.80 -4.54 10.88
CA LEU A 78 -9.13 -5.00 9.67
C LEU A 78 -8.96 -3.84 8.67
N LEU A 79 -7.74 -3.66 8.19
CA LEU A 79 -7.43 -2.92 6.98
C LEU A 79 -7.06 -3.94 5.91
N LEU A 80 -7.83 -3.98 4.83
CA LEU A 80 -7.51 -4.77 3.64
C LEU A 80 -6.76 -3.87 2.65
N LEU A 81 -5.63 -4.33 2.13
CA LEU A 81 -4.82 -3.57 1.19
C LEU A 81 -4.58 -4.37 -0.09
N ASN A 82 -5.19 -3.91 -1.18
CA ASN A 82 -4.89 -4.40 -2.52
C ASN A 82 -3.84 -3.50 -3.17
N ILE A 83 -2.83 -4.11 -3.80
CA ILE A 83 -1.70 -3.42 -4.41
C ILE A 83 -1.62 -3.84 -5.88
N VAL A 84 -1.67 -2.86 -6.78
CA VAL A 84 -1.62 -3.07 -8.23
C VAL A 84 -0.41 -2.33 -8.80
N GLU A 85 0.54 -3.07 -9.35
CA GLU A 85 1.62 -2.52 -10.17
C GLU A 85 1.11 -2.24 -11.59
N THR A 86 1.31 -1.01 -12.07
CA THR A 86 0.90 -0.55 -13.40
C THR A 86 2.03 0.17 -14.13
N VAL A 87 1.85 0.34 -15.44
CA VAL A 87 2.78 1.08 -16.29
C VAL A 87 2.63 2.57 -16.01
N LYS A 88 3.73 3.24 -15.65
CA LYS A 88 3.75 4.71 -15.57
C LYS A 88 3.65 5.27 -17.00
N LYS A 89 2.61 6.04 -17.29
CA LYS A 89 2.50 6.76 -18.56
C LYS A 89 3.63 7.80 -18.65
N THR A 90 4.53 7.64 -19.61
CA THR A 90 5.48 8.69 -19.99
C THR A 90 4.81 9.60 -21.00
N THR A 91 4.49 10.83 -20.59
CA THR A 91 4.18 11.90 -21.55
C THR A 91 5.47 12.32 -22.21
N ASN A 92 5.72 11.85 -23.43
CA ASN A 92 6.71 12.46 -24.29
C ASN A 92 6.23 13.88 -24.55
N LYS A 93 6.95 14.89 -24.06
CA LYS A 93 6.78 16.26 -24.55
C LYS A 93 7.13 16.21 -26.03
N THR A 94 6.13 16.28 -26.89
CA THR A 94 6.34 16.64 -28.30
C THR A 94 6.96 18.02 -28.30
N SER A 95 8.24 18.08 -28.71
CA SER A 95 8.93 19.31 -29.07
C SER A 95 8.21 20.04 -30.21
#